data_AF-A0A921L161-F1
#
_entry.id   AF-A0A921L161-F1
#
_cell.length_a   1.000
_cell.length_b   1.000
_cell.length_c   1.000
_cell.angle_alpha   90.00
_cell.angle_beta   90.00
_cell.angle_gamma   90.00
#
_symmetry.space_group_name_H-M   'P 1'
#
loop_
_entity.id
_entity.type
_entity.pdbx_description
1 polymer ?
#
loop_
_entity_poly.entity_id
_entity_poly.type
_entity_poly.pdbx_seq_one_letter_code
_entity_poly.pdbx_strand_id
1 'polypeptide(L)'
;RDVIEYVTRTPGAMGVIRVNWISDEQDSLCRDFRKEIQVARISRAELPTYGNSYQPYQYYLYTGQYPLSRDIYILLNDPRSALPTGLTSFFAGARGQRIILKAGLLPATMPVNIVNVRDQL
;
A
#
# COMPACT_ATOMS: atom_id res chain seq x y z
N ARG A 1 2.28 -11.44 11.56
CA ARG A 1 1.22 -12.48 11.61
C ARG A 1 0.54 -12.45 12.98
N ASP A 2 1.32 -12.25 14.03
CA ASP A 2 0.92 -12.23 15.44
C ASP A 2 -0.25 -11.27 15.75
N VAL A 3 -0.27 -10.06 15.17
CA VAL A 3 -1.37 -9.11 15.36
C VAL A 3 -2.69 -9.64 14.79
N ILE A 4 -2.65 -10.29 13.63
CA ILE A 4 -3.85 -10.83 12.96
C ILE A 4 -4.39 -11.99 13.78
N GLU A 5 -3.53 -12.93 14.16
CA GLU A 5 -3.91 -14.09 14.97
C GLU A 5 -4.51 -13.68 16.32
N TYR A 6 -3.91 -12.68 16.98
CA TYR A 6 -4.40 -12.16 18.24
C TYR A 6 -5.80 -11.55 18.12
N VAL A 7 -6.03 -10.74 17.08
CA VAL A 7 -7.31 -10.08 16.83
C VAL A 7 -8.39 -11.12 16.45
N THR A 8 -8.06 -12.14 15.66
CA THR A 8 -9.01 -13.21 15.32
C THR A 8 -9.43 -13.99 16.58
N ARG A 9 -8.53 -14.23 17.53
CA ARG A 9 -8.80 -15.04 18.73
C ARG A 9 -9.44 -14.26 19.87
N THR A 10 -9.34 -12.93 19.87
CA THR A 10 -9.75 -12.08 21.01
C THR A 10 -10.86 -11.12 20.59
N PRO A 11 -12.14 -11.44 20.90
CA PRO A 11 -13.26 -10.56 20.56
C PRO A 11 -13.08 -9.14 21.13
N GLY A 12 -13.33 -8.13 20.29
CA GLY A 12 -13.19 -6.72 20.66
C GLY A 12 -11.75 -6.16 20.59
N ALA A 13 -10.75 -6.98 20.27
CA ALA A 13 -9.40 -6.50 20.03
C ALA A 13 -9.32 -5.70 18.71
N MET A 14 -8.49 -4.65 18.70
CA MET A 14 -8.15 -3.89 17.49
C MET A 14 -6.66 -3.95 17.26
N GLY A 15 -6.27 -4.11 15.99
CA GLY A 15 -4.87 -4.17 15.57
C GLY A 15 -4.59 -3.20 14.44
N VAL A 16 -3.36 -2.68 14.40
CA VAL A 16 -2.87 -1.85 13.29
C VAL A 16 -1.88 -2.67 12.47
N ILE A 17 -2.16 -2.77 11.17
CA ILE A 17 -1.30 -3.48 10.22
C ILE A 17 -1.01 -2.61 9.00
N ARG A 18 0.04 -2.96 8.24
CA ARG A 18 0.31 -2.31 6.96
C ARG A 18 -0.66 -2.81 5.88
N VAL A 19 -1.01 -1.94 4.93
CA VAL A 19 -1.98 -2.23 3.85
C VAL A 19 -1.53 -3.37 2.91
N ASN A 20 -0.22 -3.59 2.76
CA ASN A 20 0.32 -4.63 1.90
C ASN A 20 -0.11 -6.06 2.32
N TRP A 21 -0.52 -6.25 3.57
CA TRP A 21 -1.04 -7.53 4.07
C TRP A 21 -2.49 -7.81 3.63
N ILE A 22 -3.19 -6.80 3.11
CA ILE A 22 -4.62 -6.86 2.74
C ILE A 22 -4.80 -6.85 1.21
N SER A 23 -3.75 -6.48 0.46
CA SER A 23 -3.83 -6.13 -0.96
C SER A 23 -3.43 -7.24 -1.92
N ASP A 24 -3.00 -8.41 -1.45
CA ASP A 24 -2.52 -9.47 -2.33
C ASP A 24 -3.66 -10.43 -2.72
N GLU A 25 -4.41 -10.11 -3.78
CA GLU A 25 -5.51 -10.95 -4.26
C GLU A 25 -5.07 -12.34 -4.76
N GLN A 26 -3.77 -12.52 -5.07
CA GLN A 26 -3.23 -13.82 -5.48
C GLN A 26 -2.78 -14.67 -4.30
N ASP A 27 -2.60 -14.08 -3.12
CA ASP A 27 -2.29 -14.83 -1.92
C ASP A 27 -3.58 -15.39 -1.31
N SER A 28 -3.66 -16.72 -1.24
CA SER A 28 -4.72 -17.44 -0.53
C SER A 28 -5.02 -16.87 0.86
N LEU A 29 -4.01 -16.28 1.52
CA LEU A 29 -4.12 -15.65 2.83
C LEU A 29 -4.97 -14.38 2.85
N CYS A 30 -4.98 -13.55 1.80
CA CYS A 30 -5.81 -12.33 1.77
C CYS A 30 -7.31 -12.62 1.60
N ARG A 31 -7.66 -13.76 0.96
CA ARG A 31 -9.06 -14.20 0.84
C ARG A 31 -9.63 -14.69 2.19
N ASP A 32 -8.80 -15.34 3.00
CA ASP A 32 -9.20 -15.80 4.32
C ASP A 32 -9.16 -14.66 5.37
N PHE A 33 -8.23 -13.71 5.21
CA PHE A 33 -8.18 -12.47 6.00
C PHE A 33 -9.52 -11.71 6.01
N ARG A 34 -10.17 -11.58 4.84
CA ARG A 34 -11.45 -10.86 4.72
C ARG A 34 -12.64 -11.56 5.38
N LYS A 35 -12.53 -12.86 5.69
CA LYS A 35 -13.62 -13.62 6.33
C LYS A 35 -13.57 -13.51 7.86
N GLU A 36 -12.37 -13.40 8.42
CA GLU A 36 -12.16 -13.49 9.87
C GLU A 36 -12.06 -12.12 10.54
N ILE A 37 -11.58 -11.10 9.84
CA ILE A 37 -11.36 -9.77 10.41
C ILE A 37 -11.94 -8.65 9.56
N GLN A 38 -12.58 -7.71 10.26
CA GLN A 38 -13.23 -6.56 9.65
C GLN A 38 -12.25 -5.38 9.53
N VAL A 39 -12.07 -4.88 8.31
CA VAL A 39 -11.25 -3.68 8.07
C VAL A 39 -12.06 -2.43 8.38
N ALA A 40 -11.62 -1.67 9.39
CA ALA A 40 -12.25 -0.43 9.80
C ALA A 40 -12.22 0.64 8.69
N ARG A 41 -13.34 1.39 8.58
CA ARG A 41 -13.41 2.63 7.78
C ARG A 41 -13.02 3.79 8.69
N ILE A 42 -12.12 4.66 8.23
CA ILE A 42 -11.65 5.80 9.01
C ILE A 42 -12.09 7.10 8.33
N SER A 43 -12.65 8.02 9.11
CA SER A 43 -13.04 9.36 8.65
C SER A 43 -12.08 10.43 9.18
N ARG A 44 -11.98 11.54 8.44
CA ARG A 44 -11.38 12.79 8.93
C ARG A 44 -12.38 13.69 9.64
N ALA A 45 -13.68 13.46 9.44
CA ALA A 45 -14.73 14.28 10.03
C ALA A 45 -14.92 13.93 11.51
N GLU A 46 -15.29 14.94 12.32
CA GLU A 46 -15.65 14.73 13.73
C GLU A 46 -16.86 13.78 13.87
N LEU A 47 -17.80 13.85 12.92
CA LEU A 47 -18.96 12.98 12.83
C LEU A 47 -18.75 11.97 11.69
N PRO A 48 -18.28 10.74 11.98
CA PRO A 48 -18.08 9.72 10.98
C PRO A 48 -19.44 9.17 10.49
N THR A 49 -19.59 9.14 9.18
CA THR A 49 -20.70 8.51 8.44
C THR A 49 -20.13 7.51 7.44
N TYR A 50 -20.97 6.63 6.90
CA TYR A 50 -20.49 5.67 5.90
C TYR A 50 -19.91 6.34 4.64
N GLY A 51 -20.48 7.48 4.24
CA GLY A 51 -20.08 8.22 3.04
C GLY A 51 -18.79 9.04 3.18
N ASN A 52 -18.39 9.39 4.41
CA ASN A 52 -17.17 10.16 4.69
C ASN A 52 -16.07 9.33 5.37
N SER A 53 -16.28 8.02 5.54
CA SER A 53 -15.32 7.08 6.11
C SER A 53 -14.78 6.19 5.00
N TYR A 54 -13.47 5.99 4.95
CA TYR A 54 -12.81 5.28 3.84
C TYR A 54 -12.01 4.09 4.36
N GLN A 55 -11.89 3.04 3.55
CA GLN A 55 -10.95 1.92 3.78
C GLN A 55 -9.62 2.21 3.09
N PRO A 56 -8.51 1.53 3.45
CA PRO A 56 -7.18 1.79 2.89
C PRO A 56 -7.02 1.24 1.46
N TYR A 57 -7.91 1.57 0.54
CA TYR A 57 -7.76 1.24 -0.88
C TYR A 57 -6.80 2.21 -1.56
N GLN A 58 -6.06 1.73 -2.57
CA GLN A 58 -5.08 2.54 -3.30
C GLN A 58 -5.67 3.85 -3.84
N TYR A 59 -6.91 3.83 -4.34
CA TYR A 59 -7.60 5.02 -4.81
C TYR A 59 -7.79 6.07 -3.69
N TYR A 60 -8.25 5.66 -2.51
CA TYR A 60 -8.47 6.57 -1.37
C TYR A 60 -7.17 7.06 -0.72
N LEU A 61 -6.08 6.30 -0.85
CA LEU A 61 -4.74 6.75 -0.49
C LEU A 61 -4.23 7.80 -1.49
N TYR A 62 -4.43 7.57 -2.79
CA TYR A 62 -4.04 8.49 -3.85
C TYR A 62 -4.78 9.83 -3.78
N THR A 63 -6.10 9.80 -3.55
CA THR A 63 -6.90 11.02 -3.39
C THR A 63 -6.74 11.70 -2.03
N GLY A 64 -6.00 11.09 -1.10
CA GLY A 64 -5.83 11.58 0.27
C GLY A 64 -7.07 11.45 1.15
N GLN A 65 -8.12 10.75 0.70
CA GLN A 65 -9.35 10.56 1.45
C GLN A 65 -9.15 9.67 2.69
N TYR A 66 -8.31 8.63 2.60
CA TYR A 66 -7.97 7.81 3.75
C TYR A 66 -6.97 8.55 4.67
N PRO A 67 -7.29 8.75 5.96
CA PRO A 67 -6.49 9.62 6.83
C PRO A 67 -5.21 8.98 7.37
N LEU A 68 -5.17 7.65 7.52
CA LEU A 68 -4.02 6.96 8.10
C LEU A 68 -3.04 6.54 7.00
N SER A 69 -2.33 7.51 6.45
CA SER A 69 -1.26 7.30 5.48
C SER A 69 0.07 7.84 6.00
N ARG A 70 1.17 7.30 5.47
CA ARG A 70 2.53 7.81 5.75
C ARG A 70 3.43 7.58 4.54
N ASP A 71 4.35 8.52 4.36
CA ASP A 71 5.39 8.40 3.35
C ASP A 71 6.50 7.46 3.82
N ILE A 72 7.13 6.79 2.85
CA ILE A 72 8.28 5.93 3.08
C ILE A 72 9.49 6.61 2.47
N TYR A 73 10.47 6.94 3.30
CA TYR A 73 11.68 7.63 2.90
C TYR A 73 12.86 6.67 2.79
N ILE A 74 13.71 6.90 1.78
CA ILE A 74 15.04 6.29 1.71
C ILE A 74 16.02 7.31 2.28
N LEU A 75 16.60 7.00 3.45
CA LEU A 75 17.62 7.83 4.06
C LEU A 75 18.98 7.45 3.48
N LEU A 76 19.54 8.34 2.68
CA LEU A 76 20.82 8.15 2.00
C LEU A 76 21.91 8.93 2.73
N ASN A 77 22.94 8.24 3.21
CA ASN A 77 24.15 8.86 3.75
C ASN A 77 25.36 8.40 2.93
N ASP A 78 25.41 8.81 1.66
CA ASP A 78 26.49 8.48 0.74
C ASP A 78 27.10 9.75 0.13
N PRO A 79 28.29 10.18 0.59
CA PRO A 79 28.96 11.37 0.05
C PRO A 79 29.59 11.14 -1.33
N ARG A 80 29.71 9.89 -1.80
CA ARG A 80 30.46 9.53 -3.02
C ARG A 80 29.57 9.14 -4.19
N SER A 81 28.25 9.19 -4.03
CA SER A 81 27.28 8.80 -5.07
C SER A 81 27.55 7.40 -5.63
N ALA A 82 27.87 6.46 -4.75
CA ALA A 82 28.21 5.08 -5.07
C ALA A 82 26.94 4.21 -5.12
N LEU A 83 27.09 2.92 -4.80
CA LEU A 83 26.03 1.92 -4.90
C LEU A 83 24.69 2.32 -4.23
N PRO A 84 24.68 2.91 -3.01
CA PRO A 84 23.45 3.37 -2.36
C PRO A 84 22.66 4.39 -3.19
N THR A 85 23.35 5.30 -3.87
CA THR A 85 22.73 6.28 -4.77
C THR A 85 22.13 5.61 -6.01
N GLY A 86 22.83 4.63 -6.59
CA GLY A 86 22.32 3.83 -7.70
C GLY A 86 21.05 3.04 -7.33
N LEU A 87 21.02 2.43 -6.15
CA LEU A 87 19.84 1.71 -5.65
C LEU A 87 18.66 2.66 -5.39
N THR A 88 18.92 3.81 -4.78
CA THR A 88 17.90 4.85 -4.57
C THR A 88 17.31 5.31 -5.90
N SER A 89 18.16 5.52 -6.90
CA SER A 89 17.76 5.91 -8.26
C SER A 89 16.91 4.82 -8.94
N PHE A 90 17.22 3.53 -8.72
CA PHE A 90 16.41 2.43 -9.22
C PHE A 90 15.00 2.42 -8.61
N PHE A 91 14.91 2.58 -7.27
CA PHE A 91 13.62 2.66 -6.58
C PHE A 91 12.79 3.87 -7.01
N ALA A 92 13.43 5.02 -7.23
CA ALA A 92 12.79 6.23 -7.73
C ALA A 92 12.36 6.12 -9.21
N GLY A 93 13.03 5.28 -10.00
CA GLY A 93 12.73 5.06 -11.41
C GLY A 93 11.42 4.27 -11.65
N ALA A 94 10.93 4.31 -12.89
CA ALA A 94 9.65 3.71 -13.28
C ALA A 94 9.54 2.20 -12.95
N ARG A 95 10.66 1.45 -13.01
CA ARG A 95 10.69 0.03 -12.64
C ARG A 95 10.50 -0.16 -11.14
N GLY A 96 11.22 0.60 -10.32
CA GLY A 96 11.09 0.57 -8.86
C GLY A 96 9.68 0.95 -8.41
N GLN A 97 9.12 2.03 -8.95
CA GLN A 97 7.75 2.46 -8.65
C GLN A 97 6.70 1.43 -9.06
N ARG A 98 6.91 0.71 -10.17
CA ARG A 98 6.04 -0.41 -10.57
C ARG A 98 6.09 -1.59 -9.58
N ILE A 99 7.25 -1.88 -9.00
CA ILE A 99 7.38 -2.89 -7.95
C ILE A 99 6.58 -2.47 -6.71
N ILE A 100 6.69 -1.20 -6.29
CA ILE A 100 5.92 -0.64 -5.17
C ILE A 100 4.42 -0.76 -5.41
N LEU A 101 3.95 -0.38 -6.60
CA LEU A 101 2.54 -0.51 -6.99
C LEU A 101 2.05 -1.95 -6.92
N LYS A 102 2.83 -2.89 -7.46
CA LYS A 102 2.49 -4.33 -7.42
C LYS A 102 2.53 -4.92 -6.02
N ALA A 103 3.32 -4.35 -5.11
CA ALA A 103 3.35 -4.74 -3.70
C ALA A 103 2.16 -4.21 -2.88
N GLY A 104 1.16 -3.59 -3.52
CA GLY A 104 -0.03 -3.06 -2.86
C GLY A 104 0.16 -1.70 -2.21
N LEU A 105 1.29 -1.03 -2.47
CA LEU A 105 1.59 0.30 -1.95
C LEU A 105 1.36 1.37 -3.02
N LEU A 106 1.09 2.60 -2.59
CA LEU A 106 0.99 3.73 -3.52
C LEU A 106 2.41 4.18 -3.94
N PRO A 107 2.73 4.20 -5.25
CA PRO A 107 4.01 4.73 -5.71
C PRO A 107 4.08 6.25 -5.54
N ALA A 108 5.27 6.77 -5.27
CA ALA A 108 5.54 8.20 -5.22
C ALA A 108 5.44 8.86 -6.61
N THR A 109 5.83 8.12 -7.66
CA THR A 109 5.67 8.54 -9.05
C THR A 109 4.90 7.47 -9.80
N MET A 110 3.75 7.83 -10.39
CA MET A 110 2.91 6.87 -11.09
C MET A 110 3.66 6.27 -12.29
N PRO A 111 3.83 4.94 -12.38
CA PRO A 111 4.57 4.33 -13.47
C PRO A 111 3.76 4.43 -14.77
N VAL A 112 4.37 4.98 -15.83
CA VAL A 112 3.76 4.99 -17.17
C VAL A 112 3.74 3.57 -17.73
N ASN A 113 2.62 3.17 -18.33
CA ASN A 113 2.51 1.90 -19.04
C ASN A 113 2.84 2.12 -20.52
N ILE A 114 4.04 1.75 -20.94
CA ILE A 114 4.44 1.81 -22.35
C ILE A 114 4.01 0.49 -22.99
N VAL A 115 2.91 0.53 -23.74
CA VAL A 115 2.44 -0.60 -24.54
C VAL A 115 3.01 -0.42 -25.93
N ASN A 116 3.92 -1.32 -26.33
CA ASN A 116 4.47 -1.31 -27.67
C ASN A 116 3.51 -2.09 -28.57
N VAL A 117 2.66 -1.38 -29.31
CA VAL A 117 1.77 -2.00 -30.30
C VAL A 117 2.64 -2.39 -31.49
N ARG A 118 2.83 -3.69 -31.69
CA ARG A 118 3.35 -4.21 -32.96
C ARG A 118 2.17 -4.35 -33.89
N ASP A 119 2.14 -3.57 -34.97
CA ASP A 119 1.27 -3.87 -36.09
C ASP A 119 1.68 -5.24 -36.65
N GLN A 120 0.80 -6.21 -36.53
CA GLN A 120 0.93 -7.47 -37.25
C GLN A 120 0.63 -7.17 -38.72
N LEU A 121 1.69 -7.19 -39.55
CA LEU A 121 1.58 -7.41 -40.99
C LEU A 121 1.50 -8.92 -41.25
#